data_AF-A0A068WZG1-F1
#
_entry.id   AF-A0A068WZG1-F1
#
_cell.length_a   1.000
_cell.length_b   1.000
_cell.length_c   1.000
_cell.angle_alpha   90.00
_cell.angle_beta   90.00
_cell.angle_gamma   90.00
#
_symmetry.space_group_name_H-M   'P 1'
#
loop_
_entity.id
_entity.type
_entity.pdbx_description
1 polymer ?
#
loop_
_entity_poly.entity_id
_entity_poly.type
_entity_poly.pdbx_seq_one_letter_code
_entity_poly.pdbx_strand_id
1 'polypeptide(L)'
;MTKIKYVGRPSLDFYGKYLSEIANNLCDRGIGRVVIKESETRMHKEPCFYVIKKIEPLMSDPSGVRCRAFAERVFRGHNFGVVPVPNSHEPDWRLLSIEEGEKLQESTIHGSNRAPYVPVKCVAPMPPVLAIKLRNLGKIPKDIVAAARQAVPSTATAAAREGDGYLLLTKIFDNPTLFQVPMEPTEDEKRRVFPSYHTQVELPGGLVRKTVDDVASKARNVYYIRRSDTPGLRWRVELADTTVEDDLLQLSPSSVPPQPPTSSDSSGNEAEHSKSCN
;
A
#
# COMPACT_ATOMS: atom_id res chain seq x y z
N MET A 1 33.55 12.63 37.25
CA MET A 1 32.63 12.50 36.09
C MET A 1 32.97 11.22 35.34
N THR A 2 32.01 10.31 35.21
CA THR A 2 32.16 9.07 34.45
C THR A 2 32.42 9.40 32.97
N LYS A 3 33.51 8.87 32.40
CA LYS A 3 33.85 9.06 30.98
C LYS A 3 32.86 8.24 30.13
N ILE A 4 31.85 8.90 29.58
CA ILE A 4 30.95 8.32 28.60
C ILE A 4 31.74 8.16 27.29
N LYS A 5 32.00 6.93 26.87
CA LYS A 5 32.58 6.62 25.56
C LYS A 5 31.44 6.27 24.60
N TYR A 6 31.23 7.11 23.59
CA TYR A 6 30.30 6.79 22.51
C TYR A 6 31.00 5.84 21.53
N VAL A 7 30.46 4.62 21.39
CA VAL A 7 30.94 3.62 20.43
C VAL A 7 29.89 3.52 19.32
N GLY A 8 30.22 4.00 18.12
CA GLY A 8 29.34 3.96 16.96
C GLY A 8 30.07 4.38 15.69
N ARG A 9 29.55 3.99 14.53
CA ARG A 9 30.01 4.54 13.25
C ARG A 9 29.38 5.92 13.08
N PRO A 10 30.14 6.98 12.73
CA PRO A 10 29.54 8.25 12.38
C PRO A 10 28.64 8.03 11.15
N SER A 11 27.41 8.52 11.20
CA SER A 11 26.53 8.54 10.04
C SER A 11 27.12 9.51 9.02
N LEU A 12 27.65 8.97 7.92
CA LEU A 12 28.22 9.76 6.82
C LEU A 12 27.15 10.49 6.00
N ASP A 13 25.88 10.11 6.14
CA ASP A 13 24.81 10.54 5.24
C ASP A 13 24.04 11.77 5.74
N PHE A 14 24.20 12.15 7.00
CA PHE A 14 23.46 13.25 7.64
C PHE A 14 24.38 14.43 7.91
N TYR A 15 24.04 15.59 7.35
CA TYR A 15 24.87 16.80 7.41
C TYR A 15 24.18 17.97 8.13
N GLY A 16 22.96 17.78 8.62
CA GLY A 16 22.13 18.83 9.20
C GLY A 16 22.14 18.86 10.73
N LYS A 17 21.20 19.63 11.28
CA LYS A 17 20.89 19.68 12.71
C LYS A 17 19.62 18.89 13.00
N TYR A 18 19.35 18.65 14.28
CA TYR A 18 18.06 18.09 14.68
C TYR A 18 16.95 19.13 14.53
N LEU A 19 15.77 18.68 14.11
CA LEU A 19 14.62 19.58 13.96
C LEU A 19 14.20 20.18 15.31
N SER A 20 14.30 19.42 16.40
CA SER A 20 14.01 19.90 17.75
C SER A 20 14.96 21.02 18.19
N GLU A 21 16.24 20.92 17.89
CA GLU A 21 17.24 21.95 18.20
C GLU A 21 16.98 23.23 17.41
N ILE A 22 16.67 23.12 16.12
CA ILE A 22 16.30 24.28 15.30
C ILE A 22 15.06 24.95 15.90
N ALA A 23 14.02 24.18 16.21
CA ALA A 23 12.77 24.70 16.75
C ALA A 23 12.98 25.37 18.12
N ASN A 24 13.78 24.79 19.02
CA ASN A 24 14.01 25.34 20.35
C ASN A 24 14.75 26.68 20.35
N ASN A 25 15.56 26.94 19.32
CA ASN A 25 16.31 28.19 19.18
C ASN A 25 15.51 29.32 18.50
N LEU A 26 14.28 29.05 18.05
CA LEU A 26 13.44 30.01 17.34
C LEU A 26 12.25 30.45 18.21
N CYS A 27 11.86 31.73 18.06
CA CYS A 27 10.60 32.24 18.60
C CYS A 27 9.43 31.43 18.04
N ASP A 28 8.42 31.18 18.87
CA ASP A 28 7.24 30.37 18.53
C ASP A 28 7.57 29.01 17.91
N ARG A 29 8.74 28.44 18.24
CA ARG A 29 9.25 27.18 17.68
C ARG A 29 9.41 27.17 16.17
N GLY A 30 9.57 28.35 15.57
CA GLY A 30 9.80 28.51 14.14
C GLY A 30 8.57 28.28 13.27
N ILE A 31 7.36 28.49 13.80
CA ILE A 31 6.12 28.43 13.01
C ILE A 31 6.21 29.40 11.81
N GLY A 32 5.81 28.93 10.64
CA GLY A 32 5.87 29.66 9.37
C GLY A 32 7.25 29.65 8.69
N ARG A 33 8.30 29.14 9.33
CA ARG A 33 9.63 29.04 8.72
C ARG A 33 9.73 27.84 7.80
N VAL A 34 10.54 28.00 6.74
CA VAL A 34 10.86 26.94 5.78
C VAL A 34 12.09 26.18 6.26
N VAL A 35 11.96 24.85 6.35
CA VAL A 35 13.07 23.94 6.58
C VAL A 35 13.18 22.94 5.44
N ILE A 36 14.42 22.53 5.17
CA ILE A 36 14.72 21.50 4.17
C ILE A 36 15.42 20.34 4.85
N LYS A 37 15.33 19.18 4.20
CA LYS A 37 16.07 17.99 4.56
C LYS A 37 17.19 17.80 3.54
N GLU A 38 18.43 17.87 3.98
CA GLU A 38 19.60 17.89 3.07
C GLU A 38 19.70 16.62 2.22
N SER A 39 19.35 15.44 2.77
CA SER A 39 19.29 14.21 1.97
C SER A 39 18.26 14.28 0.84
N GLU A 40 17.08 14.87 1.07
CA GLU A 40 16.04 15.00 0.04
C GLU A 40 16.47 16.00 -1.04
N THR A 41 17.04 17.14 -0.64
CA THR A 41 17.57 18.16 -1.56
C THR A 41 18.75 17.64 -2.40
N ARG A 42 19.56 16.73 -1.85
CA ARG A 42 20.65 16.09 -2.60
C ARG A 42 20.15 15.04 -3.58
N MET A 43 19.13 14.27 -3.21
CA MET A 43 18.58 13.20 -4.06
C MET A 43 17.71 13.73 -5.21
N HIS A 44 17.01 14.84 -4.99
CA HIS A 44 16.02 15.38 -5.91
C HIS A 44 16.39 16.79 -6.34
N LYS A 45 16.39 17.05 -7.65
CA LYS A 45 16.63 18.40 -8.21
C LYS A 45 15.41 19.30 -8.03
N GLU A 46 14.23 18.69 -7.89
CA GLU A 46 12.96 19.39 -7.70
C GLU A 46 12.85 19.96 -6.28
N PRO A 47 12.11 21.06 -6.07
CA PRO A 47 12.01 21.70 -4.76
C PRO A 47 11.35 20.76 -3.74
N CYS A 48 12.05 20.54 -2.64
CA CYS A 48 11.60 19.75 -1.50
C CYS A 48 11.79 20.59 -0.24
N PHE A 49 10.71 20.96 0.43
CA PHE A 49 10.75 21.75 1.65
C PHE A 49 9.51 21.53 2.52
N TYR A 50 9.63 21.97 3.78
CA TYR A 50 8.62 21.84 4.79
C TYR A 50 8.37 23.22 5.42
N VAL A 51 7.12 23.67 5.45
CA VAL A 51 6.74 24.89 6.16
C VAL A 51 6.20 24.49 7.53
N ILE A 52 6.92 24.86 8.60
CA ILE A 52 6.56 24.46 9.96
C ILE A 52 5.20 25.06 10.34
N LYS A 53 4.25 24.21 10.77
CA LYS A 53 2.95 24.66 11.30
C LYS A 53 2.85 24.45 12.81
N LYS A 54 3.35 23.32 13.30
CA LYS A 54 3.31 22.98 14.73
C LYS A 54 4.46 22.05 15.10
N ILE A 55 5.15 22.34 16.20
CA ILE A 55 6.17 21.45 16.76
C ILE A 55 5.90 21.25 18.25
N GLU A 56 5.77 19.99 18.64
CA GLU A 56 5.59 19.55 20.02
C GLU A 56 6.82 18.71 20.43
N PRO A 57 7.62 19.15 21.41
CA PRO A 57 8.70 18.34 21.95
C PRO A 57 8.10 17.14 22.68
N LEU A 58 8.76 16.00 22.56
CA LEU A 58 8.31 14.78 23.24
C LEU A 58 8.87 14.79 24.68
N MET A 59 8.07 15.21 25.65
CA MET A 59 8.50 15.31 27.07
C MET A 59 8.94 13.97 27.68
N SER A 60 8.52 12.85 27.07
CA SER A 60 8.91 11.50 27.49
C SER A 60 10.32 11.10 27.02
N ASP A 61 10.95 11.88 26.14
CA ASP A 61 12.29 11.59 25.62
C ASP A 61 13.34 12.38 26.41
N PRO A 62 14.17 11.72 27.24
CA PRO A 62 15.19 12.41 28.04
C PRO A 62 16.32 13.01 27.18
N SER A 63 16.44 12.59 25.90
CA SER A 63 17.45 13.15 25.00
C SER A 63 17.07 14.52 24.43
N GLY A 64 15.78 14.90 24.46
CA GLY A 64 15.29 16.14 23.85
C GLY A 64 15.41 16.21 22.32
N VAL A 65 15.80 15.11 21.67
CA VAL A 65 16.01 15.04 20.22
C VAL A 65 14.70 14.81 19.47
N ARG A 66 13.79 14.01 20.02
CA ARG A 66 12.54 13.68 19.33
C ARG A 66 11.49 14.76 19.52
N CYS A 67 10.85 15.14 18.42
CA CYS A 67 9.68 16.01 18.42
C CYS A 67 8.59 15.47 17.48
N ARG A 68 7.33 15.76 17.82
CA ARG A 68 6.19 15.62 16.90
C ARG A 68 6.06 16.92 16.15
N ALA A 69 6.45 16.91 14.88
CA ALA A 69 6.36 18.08 14.01
C ALA A 69 5.28 17.86 12.95
N PHE A 70 4.48 18.89 12.72
CA PHE A 70 3.52 18.99 11.64
C PHE A 70 3.93 20.16 10.75
N ALA A 71 4.06 19.89 9.47
CA ALA A 71 4.48 20.87 8.49
C ALA A 71 3.68 20.71 7.21
N GLU A 72 3.54 21.80 6.48
CA GLU A 72 3.08 21.74 5.10
C GLU A 72 4.22 21.21 4.24
N ARG A 73 4.04 20.01 3.68
CA ARG A 73 5.10 19.30 2.96
C ARG A 73 4.96 19.54 1.46
N VAL A 74 5.99 20.14 0.88
CA VAL A 74 6.18 20.17 -0.57
C VAL A 74 7.30 19.19 -0.93
N PHE A 75 6.97 18.16 -1.68
CA PHE A 75 7.94 17.15 -2.11
C PHE A 75 7.96 17.05 -3.62
N ARG A 76 9.14 17.26 -4.21
CA ARG A 76 9.40 17.32 -5.65
C ARG A 76 8.45 18.25 -6.42
N GLY A 77 8.13 19.40 -5.82
CA GLY A 77 7.22 20.41 -6.37
C GLY A 77 5.72 20.08 -6.24
N HIS A 78 5.35 19.00 -5.55
CA HIS A 78 3.95 18.67 -5.23
C HIS A 78 3.63 19.02 -3.77
N ASN A 79 2.55 19.75 -3.54
CA ASN A 79 2.09 20.07 -2.18
C ASN A 79 1.23 18.91 -1.63
N PHE A 80 1.62 18.35 -0.49
CA PHE A 80 0.93 17.28 0.23
C PHE A 80 0.08 17.80 1.40
N GLY A 81 -0.01 19.11 1.58
CA GLY A 81 -0.70 19.74 2.69
C GLY A 81 0.01 19.52 4.02
N VAL A 82 -0.73 19.69 5.12
CA VAL A 82 -0.19 19.55 6.48
C VAL A 82 -0.09 18.07 6.86
N VAL A 83 1.14 17.58 6.94
CA VAL A 83 1.45 16.17 7.21
C VAL A 83 2.39 16.08 8.41
N PRO A 84 2.32 15.01 9.24
CA PRO A 84 3.36 14.74 10.22
C PRO A 84 4.72 14.57 9.52
N VAL A 85 5.73 15.28 10.01
CA VAL A 85 7.07 15.25 9.43
C VAL A 85 7.70 13.87 9.69
N PRO A 86 8.03 13.10 8.63
CA PRO A 86 8.68 11.81 8.81
C PRO A 86 10.10 12.00 9.34
N ASN A 87 10.54 11.08 10.21
CA ASN A 87 11.92 11.00 10.71
C ASN A 87 12.46 12.32 11.29
N SER A 88 11.65 13.06 12.05
CA SER A 88 12.04 14.33 12.71
C SER A 88 13.28 14.24 13.63
N HIS A 89 13.65 13.03 14.05
CA HIS A 89 14.78 12.74 14.91
C HIS A 89 16.12 12.59 14.17
N GLU A 90 16.12 12.57 12.83
CA GLU A 90 17.38 12.51 12.06
C GLU A 90 18.05 13.88 12.04
N PRO A 91 19.39 13.97 12.23
CA PRO A 91 20.13 15.23 12.20
C PRO A 91 20.41 15.68 10.76
N ASP A 92 19.35 15.93 9.99
CA ASP A 92 19.46 16.22 8.55
C ASP A 92 18.73 17.49 8.12
N TRP A 93 18.30 18.28 9.10
CA TRP A 93 17.48 19.47 8.87
C TRP A 93 18.35 20.71 8.74
N ARG A 94 17.98 21.56 7.78
CA ARG A 94 18.52 22.92 7.63
C ARG A 94 17.37 23.93 7.64
N LEU A 95 17.52 24.96 8.47
CA LEU A 95 16.66 26.14 8.43
C LEU A 95 17.11 27.04 7.28
N LEU A 96 16.17 27.42 6.42
CA LEU A 96 16.44 28.39 5.36
C LEU A 96 16.31 29.83 5.87
N SER A 97 17.04 30.72 5.22
CA SER A 97 16.77 32.15 5.33
C SER A 97 15.40 32.48 4.74
N ILE A 98 14.84 33.62 5.12
CA ILE A 98 13.49 34.02 4.68
C ILE A 98 13.47 34.15 3.15
N GLU A 99 14.46 34.83 2.58
CA GLU A 99 14.59 35.04 1.13
C GLU A 99 14.74 33.71 0.35
N GLU A 100 15.56 32.78 0.85
CA GLU A 100 15.70 31.45 0.21
C GLU A 100 14.39 30.66 0.29
N GLY A 101 13.68 30.75 1.42
CA GLY A 101 12.40 30.10 1.62
C GLY A 101 11.33 30.62 0.65
N GLU A 102 11.24 31.94 0.49
CA GLU A 102 10.31 32.59 -0.44
C GLU A 102 10.59 32.19 -1.88
N LYS A 103 11.86 32.21 -2.32
CA LYS A 103 12.25 31.78 -3.67
C LYS A 103 11.85 30.34 -3.97
N LEU A 104 11.98 29.41 -3.01
CA LEU A 104 11.54 28.03 -3.18
C LEU A 104 10.02 27.91 -3.28
N GLN A 105 9.28 28.67 -2.48
CA GLN A 105 7.82 28.72 -2.54
C GLN A 105 7.34 29.26 -3.89
N GLU A 106 7.90 30.38 -4.35
CA GLU A 106 7.62 30.95 -5.67
C GLU A 106 7.92 29.96 -6.80
N SER A 107 9.06 29.27 -6.74
CA SER A 107 9.43 28.26 -7.74
C SER A 107 8.41 27.11 -7.83
N THR A 108 7.73 26.81 -6.73
CA THR A 108 6.68 25.80 -6.68
C THR A 108 5.38 26.31 -7.31
N ILE A 109 5.02 27.58 -7.05
CA ILE A 109 3.82 28.22 -7.62
C ILE A 109 3.93 28.34 -9.15
N HIS A 110 5.11 28.69 -9.66
CA HIS A 110 5.34 28.79 -11.11
C HIS A 110 5.31 27.44 -11.83
N GLY A 111 5.37 26.32 -11.11
CA GLY A 111 5.18 24.96 -11.65
C GLY A 111 6.29 24.46 -12.59
N SER A 112 7.34 25.26 -12.84
CA SER A 112 8.42 24.94 -13.79
C SER A 112 9.28 23.75 -13.35
N ASN A 113 9.36 23.48 -12.05
CA ASN A 113 10.26 22.47 -11.46
C ASN A 113 9.53 21.28 -10.82
N ARG A 114 8.31 20.97 -11.26
CA ARG A 114 7.53 19.85 -10.69
C ARG A 114 7.96 18.52 -11.29
N ALA A 115 8.13 17.50 -10.44
CA ALA A 115 8.43 16.16 -10.92
C ALA A 115 7.28 15.60 -11.78
N PRO A 116 7.56 15.02 -12.95
CA PRO A 116 6.53 14.44 -13.80
C PRO A 116 5.98 13.17 -13.17
N TYR A 117 4.71 12.89 -13.48
CA TYR A 117 4.13 11.59 -13.19
C TYR A 117 4.71 10.55 -14.16
N VAL A 118 5.23 9.45 -13.60
CA VAL A 118 5.85 8.39 -14.38
C VAL A 118 4.82 7.29 -14.63
N PRO A 119 4.45 7.01 -15.89
CA PRO A 119 3.54 5.91 -16.18
C PRO A 119 4.26 4.58 -15.94
N VAL A 120 3.65 3.70 -15.15
CA VAL A 120 4.19 2.38 -14.80
C VAL A 120 3.29 1.30 -15.34
N LYS A 121 3.89 0.31 -16.02
CA LYS A 121 3.16 -0.84 -16.54
C LYS A 121 2.65 -1.71 -15.38
N CYS A 122 1.34 -1.94 -15.33
CA CYS A 122 0.69 -2.75 -14.28
C CYS A 122 0.70 -4.25 -14.59
N VAL A 123 1.52 -4.68 -15.55
CA VAL A 123 1.50 -6.06 -16.03
C VAL A 123 2.92 -6.60 -16.11
N ALA A 124 3.12 -7.75 -15.48
CA ALA A 124 4.37 -8.48 -15.47
C ALA A 124 4.16 -9.89 -16.05
N PRO A 125 5.20 -10.48 -16.67
CA PRO A 125 5.15 -11.88 -17.07
C PRO A 125 4.98 -12.78 -15.84
N MET A 126 4.14 -13.81 -15.98
CA MET A 126 3.99 -14.81 -14.95
C MET A 126 5.29 -15.60 -14.81
N PRO A 127 5.77 -15.90 -13.58
CA PRO A 127 6.92 -16.78 -13.41
C PRO A 127 6.69 -18.14 -14.10
N PRO A 128 7.67 -18.69 -14.84
CA PRO A 128 7.45 -19.85 -15.71
C PRO A 128 6.98 -21.09 -14.94
N VAL A 129 7.56 -21.34 -13.77
CA VAL A 129 7.17 -22.47 -12.91
C VAL A 129 5.72 -22.35 -12.44
N LEU A 130 5.26 -21.13 -12.14
CA LEU A 130 3.88 -20.88 -11.74
C LEU A 130 2.93 -21.14 -12.92
N ALA A 131 3.28 -20.64 -14.11
CA ALA A 131 2.50 -20.85 -15.33
C ALA A 131 2.33 -22.34 -15.65
N ILE A 132 3.43 -23.12 -15.61
CA ILE A 132 3.41 -24.57 -15.85
C ILE A 132 2.54 -25.28 -14.81
N LYS A 133 2.71 -24.96 -13.52
CA LYS A 133 1.93 -25.57 -12.44
C LYS A 133 0.42 -25.31 -12.60
N LEU A 134 0.04 -24.06 -12.87
CA LEU A 134 -1.37 -23.68 -13.05
C LEU A 134 -1.99 -24.31 -14.30
N ARG A 135 -1.21 -24.43 -15.38
CA ARG A 135 -1.61 -25.11 -16.60
C ARG A 135 -1.83 -26.60 -16.39
N ASN A 136 -0.92 -27.29 -15.69
CA ASN A 136 -1.04 -28.71 -15.38
C ASN A 136 -2.23 -29.02 -14.48
N LEU A 137 -2.56 -28.09 -13.58
CA LEU A 137 -3.75 -28.18 -12.73
C LEU A 137 -5.06 -27.83 -13.47
N GLY A 138 -4.99 -27.42 -14.75
CA GLY A 138 -6.18 -27.03 -15.52
C GLY A 138 -6.91 -25.80 -14.99
N LYS A 139 -6.26 -24.98 -14.15
CA LYS A 139 -6.88 -23.81 -13.50
C LYS A 139 -6.96 -22.57 -14.40
N ILE A 140 -6.19 -22.53 -15.47
CA ILE A 140 -6.19 -21.42 -16.43
C ILE A 140 -7.28 -21.70 -17.49
N PRO A 141 -8.28 -20.79 -17.67
CA PRO A 141 -9.29 -20.89 -18.72
C PRO A 141 -8.68 -21.09 -20.11
N LYS A 142 -9.32 -21.92 -20.94
CA LYS A 142 -8.84 -22.25 -22.29
C LYS A 142 -8.68 -21.02 -23.19
N ASP A 143 -9.52 -20.00 -22.98
CA ASP A 143 -9.49 -18.74 -23.74
C ASP A 143 -8.18 -17.97 -23.50
N ILE A 144 -7.74 -17.90 -22.24
CA ILE A 144 -6.48 -17.26 -21.84
C ILE A 144 -5.30 -18.06 -22.39
N VAL A 145 -5.37 -19.39 -22.37
CA VAL A 145 -4.35 -20.26 -22.97
C VAL A 145 -4.23 -20.03 -24.48
N ALA A 146 -5.36 -19.85 -25.18
CA ALA A 146 -5.36 -19.56 -26.61
C ALA A 146 -4.74 -18.18 -26.91
N ALA A 147 -5.14 -17.15 -26.16
CA ALA A 147 -4.59 -15.80 -26.30
C ALA A 147 -3.08 -15.76 -25.99
N ALA A 148 -2.64 -16.47 -24.94
CA ALA A 148 -1.24 -16.59 -24.57
C ALA A 148 -0.42 -17.24 -25.70
N ARG A 149 -0.94 -18.28 -26.35
CA ARG A 149 -0.27 -18.95 -27.49
C ARG A 149 -0.18 -18.07 -28.73
N GLN A 150 -1.19 -17.25 -29.00
CA GLN A 150 -1.20 -16.34 -30.15
C GLN A 150 -0.16 -15.21 -30.02
N ALA A 151 0.13 -14.78 -28.79
CA ALA A 151 1.06 -13.68 -28.53
C ALA A 151 2.54 -14.07 -28.53
N VAL A 152 2.87 -15.36 -28.37
CA VAL A 152 4.28 -15.81 -28.33
C VAL A 152 4.84 -15.84 -29.76
N PRO A 153 5.92 -15.09 -30.05
CA PRO A 153 6.51 -15.11 -31.38
C PRO A 153 7.06 -16.51 -31.73
N SER A 154 6.92 -16.91 -32.98
CA SER A 154 7.39 -18.22 -33.48
C SER A 154 8.90 -18.43 -33.29
N THR A 155 9.67 -17.37 -33.08
CA THR A 155 11.12 -17.38 -32.85
C THR A 155 11.53 -17.58 -31.38
N ALA A 156 10.58 -17.59 -30.43
CA ALA A 156 10.89 -17.74 -29.01
C ALA A 156 11.45 -19.14 -28.65
N THR A 157 12.39 -19.18 -27.71
CA THR A 157 13.00 -20.40 -27.17
C THR A 157 11.95 -21.28 -26.47
N ALA A 158 12.17 -22.60 -26.35
CA ALA A 158 11.21 -23.50 -25.68
C ALA A 158 10.87 -23.06 -24.24
N ALA A 159 11.87 -22.65 -23.45
CA ALA A 159 11.66 -22.12 -22.10
C ALA A 159 10.86 -20.80 -22.08
N ALA A 160 11.11 -19.92 -23.05
CA ALA A 160 10.35 -18.69 -23.27
C ALA A 160 8.89 -19.01 -23.65
N ARG A 161 8.64 -20.00 -24.52
CA ARG A 161 7.28 -20.41 -24.91
C ARG A 161 6.44 -20.98 -23.76
N GLU A 162 7.08 -21.59 -22.76
CA GLU A 162 6.37 -22.19 -21.62
C GLU A 162 5.92 -21.15 -20.58
N GLY A 163 6.62 -20.02 -20.47
CA GLY A 163 6.33 -18.95 -19.51
C GLY A 163 5.79 -17.64 -20.10
N ASP A 164 6.18 -17.26 -21.33
CA ASP A 164 6.10 -15.88 -21.83
C ASP A 164 4.73 -15.48 -22.41
N GLY A 165 3.72 -16.33 -22.29
CA GLY A 165 2.37 -16.02 -22.77
C GLY A 165 1.47 -15.41 -21.69
N TYR A 166 1.67 -15.77 -20.42
CA TYR A 166 0.75 -15.43 -19.34
C TYR A 166 1.21 -14.20 -18.60
N LEU A 167 0.24 -13.35 -18.26
CA LEU A 167 0.49 -12.09 -17.59
C LEU A 167 -0.14 -12.10 -16.18
N LEU A 168 0.51 -11.42 -15.26
CA LEU A 168 0.01 -11.12 -13.93
C LEU A 168 -0.22 -9.62 -13.82
N LEU A 169 -1.35 -9.25 -13.23
CA LEU A 169 -1.61 -7.87 -12.85
C LEU A 169 -0.80 -7.54 -11.60
N THR A 170 0.10 -6.57 -11.70
CA THR A 170 0.89 -6.07 -10.58
C THR A 170 0.18 -4.88 -9.94
N LYS A 171 -0.34 -5.08 -8.74
CA LYS A 171 -0.88 -3.97 -7.94
C LYS A 171 0.27 -3.07 -7.50
N ILE A 172 0.19 -1.79 -7.87
CA ILE A 172 1.16 -0.77 -7.47
C ILE A 172 0.87 -0.39 -6.00
N PHE A 173 1.93 -0.16 -5.22
CA PHE A 173 1.76 0.31 -3.85
C PHE A 173 1.39 1.78 -3.87
N ASP A 174 0.38 2.15 -3.07
CA ASP A 174 -0.19 3.49 -3.09
C ASP A 174 0.69 4.46 -2.29
N ASN A 175 1.88 4.75 -2.81
CA ASN A 175 2.78 5.73 -2.22
C ASN A 175 2.69 7.06 -3.00
N PRO A 176 2.11 8.11 -2.39
CA PRO A 176 1.90 9.39 -3.06
C PRO A 176 3.21 10.12 -3.42
N THR A 177 4.36 9.74 -2.83
CA THR A 177 5.67 10.35 -3.14
C THR A 177 6.40 9.73 -4.33
N LEU A 178 5.92 8.59 -4.86
CA LEU A 178 6.54 7.92 -6.01
C LEU A 178 6.07 8.50 -7.35
N PHE A 179 4.98 9.26 -7.37
CA PHE A 179 4.38 9.85 -8.59
C PHE A 179 4.15 8.85 -9.72
N GLN A 180 3.93 7.57 -9.37
CA GLN A 180 3.68 6.51 -10.34
C GLN A 180 2.20 6.50 -10.72
N VAL A 181 1.94 6.54 -12.03
CA VAL A 181 0.58 6.43 -12.57
C VAL A 181 0.47 5.06 -13.24
N PRO A 182 -0.51 4.23 -12.85
CA PRO A 182 -0.77 2.97 -13.54
C PRO A 182 -1.09 3.21 -15.01
N MET A 183 -0.39 2.51 -15.89
CA MET A 183 -0.82 2.41 -17.28
C MET A 183 -1.87 1.30 -17.38
N GLU A 184 -3.01 1.61 -17.99
CA GLU A 184 -3.99 0.58 -18.32
C GLU A 184 -3.41 -0.39 -19.35
N PRO A 185 -3.56 -1.71 -19.13
CA PRO A 185 -3.06 -2.70 -20.07
C PRO A 185 -3.85 -2.66 -21.38
N THR A 186 -3.19 -3.00 -22.49
CA THR A 186 -3.84 -3.14 -23.80
C THR A 186 -4.86 -4.30 -23.77
N GLU A 187 -5.88 -4.28 -24.64
CA GLU A 187 -6.88 -5.36 -24.74
C GLU A 187 -6.24 -6.76 -24.92
N ASP A 188 -5.17 -6.85 -25.70
CA ASP A 188 -4.40 -8.10 -25.88
C ASP A 188 -3.67 -8.54 -24.62
N GLU A 189 -3.29 -7.61 -23.76
CA GLU A 189 -2.68 -7.90 -22.46
C GLU A 189 -3.77 -8.35 -21.48
N LYS A 190 -4.92 -7.67 -21.44
CA LYS A 190 -6.07 -8.02 -20.58
C LYS A 190 -6.53 -9.47 -20.81
N ARG A 191 -6.54 -9.94 -22.06
CA ARG A 191 -6.89 -11.33 -22.43
C ARG A 191 -5.89 -12.38 -21.93
N ARG A 192 -4.67 -11.98 -21.61
CA ARG A 192 -3.59 -12.88 -21.15
C ARG A 192 -3.35 -12.82 -19.65
N VAL A 193 -4.01 -11.90 -18.95
CA VAL A 193 -3.89 -11.75 -17.50
C VAL A 193 -4.69 -12.83 -16.78
N PHE A 194 -4.03 -13.54 -15.86
CA PHE A 194 -4.66 -14.53 -14.99
C PHE A 194 -4.35 -14.24 -13.51
N PRO A 195 -5.35 -14.22 -12.60
CA PRO A 195 -6.81 -14.32 -12.80
C PRO A 195 -7.38 -13.26 -13.77
N SER A 196 -8.62 -13.38 -14.23
CA SER A 196 -9.22 -12.44 -15.20
C SER A 196 -9.14 -10.98 -14.74
N TYR A 197 -8.80 -10.09 -15.68
CA TYR A 197 -8.65 -8.66 -15.40
C TYR A 197 -9.89 -8.06 -14.73
N HIS A 198 -11.09 -8.27 -15.28
CA HIS A 198 -12.34 -7.72 -14.75
C HIS A 198 -12.59 -8.13 -13.29
N THR A 199 -12.40 -9.42 -12.97
CA THR A 199 -12.54 -9.94 -11.60
C THR A 199 -11.55 -9.31 -10.63
N GLN A 200 -10.32 -9.01 -11.09
CA GLN A 200 -9.32 -8.36 -10.25
C GLN A 200 -9.61 -6.87 -10.00
N VAL A 201 -10.27 -6.20 -10.94
CA VAL A 201 -10.66 -4.79 -10.82
C VAL A 201 -11.93 -4.61 -9.99
N GLU A 202 -12.85 -5.56 -10.06
CA GLU A 202 -14.12 -5.56 -9.31
C GLU A 202 -13.92 -5.82 -7.80
N LEU A 203 -12.80 -6.42 -7.39
CA LEU A 203 -12.47 -6.59 -5.97
C LEU A 203 -12.33 -5.23 -5.25
N PRO A 204 -12.80 -5.11 -3.99
CA PRO A 204 -12.68 -3.87 -3.22
C PRO A 204 -11.19 -3.51 -3.04
N GLY A 205 -10.76 -2.44 -3.71
CA GLY A 205 -9.37 -2.03 -3.86
C GLY A 205 -8.99 -1.61 -5.28
N GLY A 206 -9.81 -1.98 -6.28
CA GLY A 206 -9.65 -1.55 -7.66
C GLY A 206 -8.31 -1.97 -8.30
N LEU A 207 -8.09 -1.46 -9.52
CA LEU A 207 -6.99 -1.84 -10.41
C LEU A 207 -5.58 -1.51 -9.87
N VAL A 208 -5.42 -0.56 -8.95
CA VAL A 208 -4.16 0.22 -8.93
C VAL A 208 -3.47 0.32 -7.59
N ARG A 209 -4.20 0.26 -6.47
CA ARG A 209 -3.71 0.88 -5.24
C ARG A 209 -3.81 -0.09 -4.09
N LYS A 210 -2.68 -0.69 -3.68
CA LYS A 210 -2.61 -1.30 -2.35
C LYS A 210 -2.68 -0.18 -1.33
N THR A 211 -3.87 0.07 -0.80
CA THR A 211 -4.02 0.99 0.33
C THR A 211 -3.40 0.34 1.57
N VAL A 212 -2.84 1.16 2.46
CA VAL A 212 -2.32 0.68 3.76
C VAL A 212 -3.41 -0.05 4.55
N ASP A 213 -4.67 0.30 4.29
CA ASP A 213 -5.89 -0.28 4.85
C ASP A 213 -6.60 -1.29 3.93
N ASP A 214 -5.90 -1.90 2.96
CA ASP A 214 -6.48 -2.89 2.07
C ASP A 214 -7.20 -3.97 2.89
N VAL A 215 -8.43 -4.30 2.49
CA VAL A 215 -9.27 -5.32 3.13
C VAL A 215 -8.51 -6.66 3.22
N ALA A 216 -7.64 -6.97 2.25
CA ALA A 216 -6.75 -8.13 2.28
C ALA A 216 -5.66 -8.09 3.37
N SER A 217 -5.23 -6.88 3.80
CA SER A 217 -4.32 -6.67 4.93
C SER A 217 -5.06 -6.78 6.27
N LYS A 218 -6.34 -6.40 6.32
CA LYS A 218 -7.24 -6.59 7.47
C LYS A 218 -7.73 -8.04 7.60
N ALA A 219 -7.85 -8.78 6.49
CA ALA A 219 -8.17 -10.20 6.44
C ALA A 219 -6.98 -11.11 6.77
N ARG A 220 -5.82 -10.55 7.14
CA ARG A 220 -4.71 -11.36 7.63
C ARG A 220 -5.06 -11.83 9.04
N ASN A 221 -5.47 -13.09 9.15
CA ASN A 221 -5.65 -13.75 10.43
C ASN A 221 -4.32 -13.92 11.18
N VAL A 222 -3.18 -13.54 10.59
CA VAL A 222 -1.84 -13.77 11.13
C VAL A 222 -1.09 -12.46 11.37
N TYR A 223 -0.75 -12.19 12.62
CA TYR A 223 0.06 -11.04 13.03
C TYR A 223 1.33 -11.48 13.77
N TYR A 224 2.41 -10.72 13.62
CA TYR A 224 3.65 -10.97 14.37
C TYR A 224 3.81 -9.93 15.47
N ILE A 225 3.69 -10.35 16.72
CA ILE A 225 3.80 -9.47 17.89
C ILE A 225 5.18 -9.64 18.52
N ARG A 226 5.84 -8.52 18.83
CA ARG A 226 6.99 -8.50 19.74
C ARG A 226 6.49 -8.15 21.13
N ARG A 227 6.60 -9.10 22.05
CA ARG A 227 6.27 -8.87 23.46
C ARG A 227 7.51 -8.40 24.22
N SER A 228 7.31 -7.58 25.24
CA SER A 228 8.39 -7.06 26.10
C SER A 228 8.99 -8.13 27.02
N ASP A 229 8.25 -9.20 27.32
CA ASP A 229 8.67 -10.32 28.17
C ASP A 229 9.60 -11.31 27.46
N THR A 230 9.54 -11.41 26.13
CA THR A 230 10.45 -12.25 25.32
C THR A 230 11.15 -11.42 24.23
N PRO A 231 12.13 -10.58 24.60
CA PRO A 231 12.89 -9.81 23.63
C PRO A 231 13.68 -10.74 22.70
N GLY A 232 13.35 -10.72 21.41
CA GLY A 232 14.04 -11.50 20.36
C GLY A 232 13.15 -12.46 19.58
N LEU A 233 12.01 -12.85 20.16
CA LEU A 233 11.02 -13.70 19.49
C LEU A 233 9.92 -12.85 18.84
N ARG A 234 9.51 -13.24 17.63
CA ARG A 234 8.30 -12.73 16.97
C ARG A 234 7.21 -13.78 17.15
N TRP A 235 6.20 -13.46 17.95
CA TRP A 235 5.06 -14.34 18.17
C TRP A 235 4.12 -14.25 16.98
N ARG A 236 3.94 -15.35 16.25
CA ARG A 236 2.88 -15.49 15.25
C ARG A 236 1.56 -15.70 16.00
N VAL A 237 0.66 -14.74 15.89
CA VAL A 237 -0.68 -14.79 16.47
C VAL A 237 -1.65 -15.03 15.33
N GLU A 238 -2.32 -16.17 15.38
CA GLU A 238 -3.35 -16.56 14.43
C GLU A 238 -4.71 -16.39 15.09
N LEU A 239 -5.55 -15.52 14.54
CA LEU A 239 -6.93 -15.33 14.98
C LEU A 239 -7.78 -16.49 14.43
N ALA A 240 -8.61 -17.11 15.28
CA ALA A 240 -9.44 -18.26 14.91
C ALA A 240 -10.56 -17.85 13.91
N ASP A 241 -10.31 -18.18 12.64
CA ASP A 241 -11.11 -18.37 11.42
C ASP A 241 -12.47 -17.69 11.17
N THR A 242 -12.55 -17.11 9.96
CA THR A 242 -13.52 -17.55 8.94
C THR A 242 -12.77 -17.90 7.65
N THR A 243 -12.85 -19.17 7.25
CA THR A 243 -12.53 -19.79 5.95
C THR A 243 -12.35 -18.85 4.74
N VAL A 244 -11.15 -18.33 4.50
CA VAL A 244 -10.83 -17.64 3.22
C VAL A 244 -10.26 -18.63 2.18
N GLU A 245 -9.67 -19.74 2.62
CA GLU A 245 -9.12 -20.74 1.68
C GLU A 245 -10.19 -21.56 0.96
N ASP A 246 -11.41 -21.67 1.50
CA ASP A 246 -12.51 -22.41 0.88
C ASP A 246 -13.30 -21.59 -0.17
N ASP A 247 -13.42 -20.27 -0.02
CA ASP A 247 -14.19 -19.43 -0.97
C ASP A 247 -13.52 -19.26 -2.35
N LEU A 248 -12.20 -19.43 -2.43
CA LEU A 248 -11.47 -19.45 -3.72
C LEU A 248 -11.42 -20.85 -4.36
N LEU A 249 -11.93 -21.88 -3.67
CA LEU A 249 -11.86 -23.29 -4.09
C LEU A 249 -13.23 -23.97 -4.26
N GLN A 250 -14.32 -23.34 -3.82
CA GLN A 250 -15.68 -23.84 -4.05
C GLN A 250 -16.24 -23.37 -5.40
N LEU A 251 -15.99 -24.16 -6.45
CA LEU A 251 -16.92 -24.26 -7.58
C LEU A 251 -17.87 -25.41 -7.27
N SER A 252 -19.07 -25.12 -6.76
CA SER A 252 -20.15 -26.11 -6.73
C SER A 252 -20.99 -26.01 -8.02
N PRO A 253 -21.33 -27.16 -8.66
CA PRO A 253 -22.11 -27.21 -9.88
C PRO A 253 -23.63 -27.22 -9.65
N SER A 254 -24.34 -26.73 -10.67
CA SER A 254 -25.73 -27.01 -11.08
C SER A 254 -26.91 -26.66 -10.16
N SER A 255 -27.62 -25.61 -10.58
CA SER A 255 -29.07 -25.56 -10.88
C SER A 255 -30.00 -26.68 -10.35
N VAL A 256 -30.93 -26.30 -9.47
CA VAL A 256 -32.32 -26.81 -9.47
C VAL A 256 -33.26 -25.61 -9.22
N PRO A 257 -34.23 -25.33 -10.12
CA PRO A 257 -35.21 -24.27 -9.89
C PRO A 257 -36.34 -24.77 -8.96
N PRO A 258 -36.92 -23.91 -8.10
CA PRO A 258 -38.05 -24.30 -7.26
C PRO A 258 -39.32 -24.44 -8.11
N GLN A 259 -39.97 -25.61 -8.03
CA GLN A 259 -41.32 -25.81 -8.53
C GLN A 259 -42.33 -24.99 -7.70
N PRO A 260 -43.40 -24.47 -8.33
CA PRO A 260 -44.47 -23.77 -7.60
C PRO A 260 -45.47 -24.79 -7.02
N PRO A 261 -45.96 -24.60 -5.79
CA PRO A 261 -47.10 -25.37 -5.31
C PRO A 261 -48.41 -24.82 -5.90
N THR A 262 -49.13 -25.70 -6.59
CA THR A 262 -50.51 -25.55 -7.02
C THR A 262 -51.46 -25.48 -5.81
N SER A 263 -52.44 -24.60 -5.91
CA SER A 263 -53.58 -24.45 -5.01
C SER A 263 -54.62 -25.56 -5.21
N SER A 264 -55.23 -26.07 -4.13
CA SER A 264 -56.69 -26.23 -4.01
C SER A 264 -57.11 -26.77 -2.64
N ASP A 265 -57.94 -25.97 -1.99
CA ASP A 265 -59.02 -26.24 -1.05
C ASP A 265 -59.42 -27.70 -0.79
N SER A 266 -59.71 -28.04 0.48
CA SER A 266 -61.09 -28.02 1.00
C SER A 266 -61.28 -28.86 2.28
N SER A 267 -61.99 -28.24 3.24
CA SER A 267 -63.00 -28.81 4.15
C SER A 267 -62.71 -30.03 5.04
N GLY A 268 -62.91 -29.84 6.35
CA GLY A 268 -64.04 -30.49 7.02
C GLY A 268 -63.72 -31.45 8.19
N ASN A 269 -64.36 -31.14 9.33
CA ASN A 269 -64.75 -32.03 10.46
C ASN A 269 -63.62 -32.50 11.42
N GLU A 270 -63.79 -32.77 12.71
CA GLU A 270 -64.82 -32.69 13.78
C GLU A 270 -64.01 -32.95 15.09
N ALA A 271 -64.11 -32.14 16.15
CA ALA A 271 -64.90 -32.33 17.38
C ALA A 271 -64.51 -33.53 18.32
N GLU A 272 -64.59 -33.25 19.63
CA GLU A 272 -64.61 -34.13 20.83
C GLU A 272 -63.26 -34.44 21.55
N HIS A 273 -63.00 -33.79 22.70
CA HIS A 273 -63.24 -34.23 24.10
C HIS A 273 -62.25 -35.32 24.58
N SER A 274 -61.41 -35.11 25.60
CA SER A 274 -61.83 -34.99 27.02
C SER A 274 -60.63 -34.78 27.98
N LYS A 275 -60.84 -33.94 29.03
CA LYS A 275 -60.53 -34.08 30.51
C LYS A 275 -59.29 -34.92 30.93
N SER A 276 -58.46 -34.63 31.97
CA SER A 276 -58.57 -33.85 33.22
C SER A 276 -57.28 -34.05 34.08
N CYS A 277 -57.07 -33.18 35.08
CA CYS A 277 -56.19 -33.26 36.28
C CYS A 277 -54.67 -33.05 36.07
N ASN A 278 -53.97 -32.13 36.76
CA ASN A 278 -54.18 -31.37 37.99
C ASN A 278 -53.74 -29.91 37.83
#